data_AF-A0A7W8CCC2-F1
#
_entry.id   AF-A0A7W8CCC2-F1
#
_cell.length_a   1.000
_cell.length_b   1.000
_cell.length_c   1.000
_cell.angle_alpha   90.00
_cell.angle_beta   90.00
_cell.angle_gamma   90.00
#
_symmetry.space_group_name_H-M   'P 1'
#
loop_
_entity.id
_entity.type
_entity.pdbx_description
1 polymer ?
#
loop_
_entity_poly.entity_id
_entity_poly.type
_entity_poly.pdbx_seq_one_letter_code
_entity_poly.pdbx_strand_id
1 'polypeptide(L)'
;MSVLRERVTWVWLGLMVATCVTTWGLSKDLLSPAVAVVGIFLIAALKVRYVVLDFMELRDAPIPVRVAFEAWPVAVAAMILGFWFATGAGA
;
A
#
# COMPACT_ATOMS: atom_id res chain seq x y z
N MET A 1 21.96 -6.36 20.94
CA MET A 1 21.12 -5.52 20.07
C MET A 1 19.71 -6.09 20.11
N SER A 2 18.72 -5.35 20.63
CA SER A 2 17.32 -5.82 20.63
C SER A 2 16.70 -5.50 19.28
N VAL A 3 16.44 -6.52 18.47
CA VAL A 3 15.86 -6.38 17.10
C VAL A 3 14.54 -5.59 17.13
N LEU A 4 13.77 -5.69 18.22
CA LEU A 4 12.51 -4.95 18.42
C LEU A 4 12.66 -3.43 18.53
N ARG A 5 13.89 -2.93 18.69
CA ARG A 5 14.17 -1.49 18.75
C ARG A 5 14.37 -0.88 17.35
N GLU A 6 14.58 -1.71 16.34
CA GLU A 6 14.83 -1.25 14.98
C GLU A 6 13.53 -0.77 14.32
N ARG A 7 13.61 0.39 13.66
CA ARG A 7 12.48 0.98 12.94
C ARG A 7 11.91 0.01 11.89
N VAL A 8 12.80 -0.70 11.19
CA VAL A 8 12.45 -1.70 10.17
C VAL A 8 11.53 -2.79 10.74
N THR A 9 11.72 -3.21 11.99
CA THR A 9 10.89 -4.25 12.61
C THR A 9 9.47 -3.77 12.86
N TRP A 10 9.30 -2.51 13.26
CA TRP A 10 7.97 -1.91 13.42
C TRP A 10 7.26 -1.70 12.08
N VAL A 11 8.00 -1.28 11.06
CA VAL A 11 7.45 -1.18 9.69
C VAL A 11 7.02 -2.56 9.19
N TRP A 12 7.84 -3.59 9.40
CA TRP A 12 7.52 -4.96 9.06
C TRP A 12 6.24 -5.44 9.75
N LEU A 13 6.10 -5.21 11.06
CA LEU A 13 4.86 -5.56 11.80
C LEU A 13 3.64 -4.82 11.23
N GLY A 14 3.79 -3.54 10.91
CA GLY A 14 2.73 -2.76 10.24
C GLY A 14 2.35 -3.33 8.88
N LEU A 15 3.34 -3.75 8.07
CA LEU A 15 3.12 -4.40 6.77
C LEU A 15 2.42 -5.77 6.92
N MET A 16 2.74 -6.52 7.98
CA MET A 16 2.05 -7.76 8.31
C MET A 16 0.59 -7.49 8.65
N VAL A 17 0.31 -6.54 9.54
CA VAL A 17 -1.08 -6.13 9.87
C VAL A 17 -1.83 -5.68 8.61
N ALA A 18 -1.21 -4.85 7.78
CA ALA A 18 -1.80 -4.40 6.52
C ALA A 18 -2.14 -5.59 5.60
N THR A 19 -1.28 -6.60 5.54
CA THR A 19 -1.53 -7.84 4.80
C THR A 19 -2.70 -8.61 5.38
N CYS A 20 -2.77 -8.75 6.71
CA CYS A 20 -3.89 -9.42 7.36
C CYS A 20 -5.22 -8.71 7.08
N VAL A 21 -5.24 -7.38 7.15
CA VAL A 21 -6.42 -6.55 6.88
C VAL A 21 -6.87 -6.72 5.44
N THR A 22 -5.95 -6.71 4.46
CA THR A 22 -6.34 -6.95 3.06
C THR A 22 -6.87 -8.37 2.85
N THR A 23 -6.18 -9.39 3.37
CA THR A 23 -6.51 -10.80 3.09
C THR A 23 -7.79 -11.27 3.79
N TRP A 24 -8.01 -10.86 5.04
CA TRP A 24 -9.14 -11.36 5.84
C TRP A 24 -10.16 -10.28 6.21
N GLY A 25 -9.81 -9.00 6.12
CA GLY A 25 -10.73 -7.90 6.39
C GLY A 25 -11.51 -7.50 5.14
N LEU A 26 -10.79 -7.10 4.09
CA LEU A 26 -11.40 -6.51 2.89
C LEU A 26 -11.84 -7.55 1.86
N SER A 27 -11.19 -8.72 1.80
CA SER A 27 -11.58 -9.79 0.86
C SER A 27 -12.79 -10.62 1.31
N LYS A 28 -13.55 -10.17 2.32
CA LYS A 28 -14.81 -10.82 2.71
C LYS A 28 -15.99 -10.10 2.08
N ASP A 29 -17.07 -10.83 1.81
CA ASP A 29 -18.36 -10.29 1.33
C ASP A 29 -19.12 -9.45 2.38
N LEU A 30 -18.42 -8.99 3.43
CA LEU A 30 -18.97 -8.10 4.46
C LEU A 30 -19.01 -6.63 4.01
N LEU A 31 -18.20 -6.25 3.02
CA LEU A 31 -18.11 -4.88 2.52
C LEU A 31 -18.62 -4.81 1.09
N SER A 32 -19.07 -3.62 0.67
CA SER A 32 -19.42 -3.41 -0.73
C SER A 32 -18.19 -3.60 -1.62
N PRO A 33 -18.34 -4.09 -2.87
CA PRO A 33 -17.22 -4.28 -3.79
C PRO A 33 -16.38 -3.01 -3.96
N ALA A 34 -17.03 -1.84 -4.02
CA ALA A 34 -16.36 -0.55 -4.13
C ALA A 34 -15.46 -0.25 -2.91
N VAL A 35 -15.95 -0.49 -1.70
CA VAL A 35 -15.17 -0.26 -0.47
C VAL A 35 -13.99 -1.24 -0.40
N ALA A 36 -14.21 -2.51 -0.73
CA ALA A 36 -13.17 -3.52 -0.74
C ALA A 36 -12.06 -3.18 -1.75
N VAL A 37 -12.42 -2.88 -3.00
CA VAL A 37 -11.45 -2.55 -4.07
C VAL A 37 -10.65 -1.29 -3.72
N VAL A 38 -11.33 -0.19 -3.37
CA VAL A 38 -10.65 1.07 -3.00
C VAL A 38 -9.73 0.85 -1.81
N GLY A 39 -10.21 0.18 -0.77
CA GLY A 39 -9.42 -0.09 0.43
C GLY A 39 -8.18 -0.96 0.15
N ILE A 40 -8.30 -1.99 -0.69
CA ILE A 40 -7.18 -2.85 -1.08
C ILE A 40 -6.10 -2.03 -1.78
N PHE A 41 -6.47 -1.19 -2.76
CA PHE A 41 -5.50 -0.38 -3.50
C PHE A 41 -4.86 0.72 -2.66
N LEU A 42 -5.60 1.35 -1.75
CA LEU A 42 -5.04 2.31 -0.80
C LEU A 42 -4.01 1.66 0.13
N ILE A 43 -4.36 0.48 0.69
CA ILE A 43 -3.42 -0.27 1.55
C ILE A 43 -2.22 -0.73 0.73
N ALA A 44 -2.40 -1.20 -0.50
CA ALA A 44 -1.30 -1.60 -1.37
C ALA A 44 -0.32 -0.45 -1.65
N ALA A 45 -0.82 0.75 -2.00
CA ALA A 45 0.02 1.92 -2.22
C ALA A 45 0.81 2.32 -0.96
N LEU A 46 0.17 2.27 0.21
CA LEU A 46 0.81 2.52 1.49
C LEU A 46 1.91 1.48 1.79
N LYS A 47 1.64 0.19 1.55
CA LYS A 47 2.63 -0.89 1.72
C LYS A 47 3.85 -0.66 0.83
N VAL A 48 3.64 -0.37 -0.45
CA VAL A 48 4.75 -0.09 -1.39
C VAL A 48 5.59 1.08 -0.89
N ARG A 49 4.97 2.17 -0.42
CA ARG A 49 5.69 3.32 0.14
C ARG A 49 6.62 2.92 1.30
N TYR A 50 6.14 2.11 2.24
CA TYR A 50 6.96 1.65 3.36
C TYR A 50 8.07 0.71 2.92
N VAL A 51 7.80 -0.21 1.98
CA VAL A 51 8.83 -1.09 1.42
C VAL A 51 9.94 -0.29 0.73
N VAL A 52 9.56 0.66 -0.12
CA VAL A 52 10.49 1.55 -0.82
C VAL A 52 11.35 2.32 0.18
N LEU A 53 10.75 2.98 1.16
CA LEU A 53 11.52 3.84 2.07
C LEU A 53 12.43 3.04 3.02
N ASP A 54 11.97 1.88 3.48
CA ASP A 54 12.57 1.22 4.66
C ASP A 54 13.25 -0.11 4.36
N PHE A 55 12.92 -0.77 3.25
CA PHE A 55 13.57 -2.02 2.83
C PHE A 55 14.44 -1.85 1.59
N MET A 56 14.18 -0.81 0.77
CA MET A 56 15.06 -0.43 -0.33
C MET A 56 15.98 0.74 0.04
N GLU A 57 15.93 1.20 1.29
CA GLU A 57 16.78 2.28 1.82
C GLU A 57 16.64 3.63 1.07
N LEU A 58 15.51 3.85 0.38
CA LEU A 58 15.27 5.11 -0.36
C LEU A 58 15.01 6.32 0.55
N ARG A 59 14.94 6.13 1.87
CA ARG A 59 14.76 7.21 2.84
C ARG A 59 15.90 8.24 2.77
N ASP A 60 17.12 7.78 2.53
CA ASP A 60 18.34 8.58 2.47
C ASP A 60 18.77 8.89 1.03
N ALA A 61 17.97 8.47 0.04
CA ALA A 61 18.21 8.74 -1.36
C ALA A 61 17.90 10.21 -1.75
N PRO A 62 18.48 10.71 -2.85
CA PRO A 62 18.15 12.04 -3.38
C PRO A 62 16.65 12.22 -3.60
N ILE A 63 16.14 13.40 -3.23
CA ILE A 63 14.70 13.72 -3.23
C ILE A 63 14.01 13.38 -4.57
N PRO A 64 14.56 13.69 -5.75
CA PRO A 64 13.88 13.39 -7.02
C PRO A 64 13.61 11.88 -7.21
N VAL A 65 14.57 11.04 -6.83
CA VAL A 65 14.46 9.58 -6.91
C VAL A 65 13.38 9.11 -5.95
N ARG A 66 13.46 9.56 -4.70
CA ARG A 66 12.49 9.20 -3.67
C ARG A 66 11.06 9.58 -4.07
N VAL A 67 10.86 10.80 -4.59
CA VAL A 67 9.55 11.27 -5.07
C VAL A 67 9.05 10.43 -6.24
N ALA A 68 9.90 10.07 -7.20
CA ALA A 68 9.49 9.23 -8.33
C ALA A 68 8.96 7.87 -7.85
N PHE A 69 9.66 7.22 -6.93
CA PHE A 69 9.23 5.94 -6.36
C PHE A 69 8.01 6.03 -5.44
N GLU A 70 7.84 7.14 -4.69
CA GLU A 70 6.64 7.36 -3.87
C GLU A 70 5.41 7.72 -4.75
N ALA A 71 5.59 8.45 -5.85
CA ALA A 71 4.51 8.87 -6.74
C ALA A 71 3.98 7.72 -7.62
N TRP A 72 4.87 6.82 -8.03
CA TRP A 72 4.53 5.66 -8.87
C TRP A 72 3.34 4.82 -8.34
N PRO A 73 3.33 4.30 -7.10
CA PRO A 73 2.21 3.49 -6.61
C PRO A 73 0.91 4.28 -6.51
N VAL A 74 0.97 5.59 -6.27
CA VAL A 74 -0.22 6.47 -6.25
C VAL A 74 -0.80 6.59 -7.66
N ALA A 75 0.06 6.84 -8.65
CA ALA A 75 -0.35 6.93 -10.05
C ALA A 75 -0.96 5.61 -10.55
N VAL A 76 -0.33 4.48 -10.24
CA VAL A 76 -0.84 3.14 -10.60
C VAL A 76 -2.16 2.84 -9.92
N ALA A 77 -2.29 3.11 -8.61
CA ALA A 77 -3.55 2.89 -7.89
C ALA A 77 -4.68 3.77 -8.45
N ALA A 78 -4.40 5.05 -8.72
CA ALA A 78 -5.37 5.97 -9.31
C ALA A 78 -5.81 5.52 -10.71
N MET A 79 -4.87 5.05 -11.53
CA MET A 79 -5.15 4.52 -12.87
C MET A 79 -6.04 3.29 -12.82
N ILE A 80 -5.72 2.32 -11.96
CA ILE A 80 -6.51 1.08 -11.83
C ILE A 80 -7.91 1.38 -11.32
N LEU A 81 -8.03 2.18 -10.26
CA LEU A 81 -9.34 2.58 -9.72
C LEU A 81 -10.15 3.39 -10.74
N GLY A 82 -9.50 4.30 -11.47
CA GLY A 82 -10.12 5.07 -12.55
C GLY A 82 -10.72 4.16 -13.62
N PHE A 83 -9.98 3.15 -14.08
CA PHE A 83 -10.52 2.16 -15.02
C PHE A 83 -11.65 1.33 -14.43
N TRP A 84 -11.52 0.88 -13.19
CA TRP A 84 -12.54 0.07 -12.52
C TRP A 84 -13.89 0.80 -12.40
N PHE A 85 -13.86 2.10 -12.07
CA PHE A 85 -15.06 2.94 -12.04
C PHE A 85 -15.58 3.28 -13.45
N ALA A 86 -14.69 3.54 -14.40
CA ALA A 86 -15.07 3.90 -15.77
C ALA A 86 -15.77 2.76 -16.53
N THR A 87 -15.44 1.50 -16.23
CA THR A 87 -16.04 0.33 -16.90
C THR A 87 -17.32 -0.16 -16.23
N GLY A 88 -17.81 0.51 -15.18
CA GLY A 88 -19.01 0.11 -14.45
C GLY A 88 -18.83 -1.18 -13.64
N ALA A 89 -17.60 -1.65 -13.45
CA ALA A 89 -17.30 -2.84 -12.63
C ALA A 89 -17.65 -2.65 -11.14
N GLY A 90 -17.94 -1.41 -10.73
CA GLY A 90 -18.39 -1.05 -9.39
C GLY A 90 -19.85 -0.63 -9.24
N ALA A 91 -20.65 -0.71 -10.32
CA ALA A 91 -22.08 -0.41 -10.30
C ALA A 91 -22.91 -1.67 -10.02
#